data_AF-A0A3A6PSX6-F1
#
_entry.id   AF-A0A3A6PSX6-F1
#
_cell.length_a   1.000
_cell.length_b   1.000
_cell.length_c   1.000
_cell.angle_alpha   90.00
_cell.angle_beta   90.00
_cell.angle_gamma   90.00
#
_symmetry.space_group_name_H-M   'P 1'
#
loop_
_entity.id
_entity.type
_entity.pdbx_description
1 polymer ?
#
loop_
_entity_poly.entity_id
_entity_poly.type
_entity_poly.pdbx_seq_one_letter_code
_entity_poly.pdbx_strand_id
1 'polypeptide(L)'
;MNALDHEEYKKWALIRQRGKLRYALKWILNFFLFMTLIHGFVSLLNGKEFGMEEMLIVLAVSLLTGGAGSLLSWMICEKRYQLSHDRNPPL
;
A
#
# COMPACT_ATOMS: atom_id res chain seq x y z
N MET A 1 -21.53 -3.01 16.46
CA MET A 1 -20.40 -2.98 15.50
C MET A 1 -20.92 -3.61 14.22
N ASN A 2 -20.77 -2.97 13.05
CA ASN A 2 -21.28 -3.56 11.82
C ASN A 2 -20.50 -4.84 11.52
N ALA A 3 -21.12 -5.86 10.92
CA ALA A 3 -20.43 -7.11 10.57
C ALA A 3 -19.17 -6.86 9.72
N LEU A 4 -19.21 -5.78 8.91
CA LEU A 4 -18.09 -5.25 8.13
C LEU A 4 -16.85 -4.91 8.99
N ASP A 5 -17.03 -4.28 10.14
CA ASP A 5 -15.93 -3.87 11.03
C ASP A 5 -15.21 -5.08 11.63
N HIS A 6 -15.95 -6.18 11.88
CA HIS A 6 -15.40 -7.39 12.48
C HIS A 6 -14.60 -8.21 11.47
N GLU A 7 -15.06 -8.28 10.22
CA GLU A 7 -14.28 -8.87 9.13
C GLU A 7 -13.02 -8.04 8.81
N GLU A 8 -13.13 -6.72 8.78
CA GLU A 8 -11.99 -5.82 8.58
C GLU A 8 -10.96 -6.01 9.70
N TYR A 9 -11.40 -6.08 10.97
CA TYR A 9 -10.53 -6.34 12.11
C TYR A 9 -9.77 -7.66 11.97
N LYS A 10 -10.45 -8.75 11.61
CA LYS A 10 -9.84 -10.07 11.47
C LYS A 10 -8.83 -10.12 10.31
N LYS A 11 -9.16 -9.49 9.17
CA LYS A 11 -8.23 -9.30 8.05
C LYS A 11 -7.00 -8.50 8.48
N TRP A 12 -7.21 -7.44 9.26
CA TRP A 12 -6.11 -6.60 9.72
C TRP A 12 -5.19 -7.29 10.72
N ALA A 13 -5.73 -8.03 11.69
CA ALA A 13 -4.95 -8.82 12.64
C ALA A 13 -4.00 -9.81 11.93
N LEU A 14 -4.48 -10.46 10.86
CA LEU A 14 -3.68 -11.32 9.98
C LEU A 14 -2.56 -10.56 9.25
N ILE A 15 -2.85 -9.36 8.76
CA ILE A 15 -1.85 -8.49 8.10
C ILE A 15 -0.79 -8.05 9.12
N ARG A 16 -1.19 -7.72 10.35
CA ARG A 16 -0.30 -7.31 11.44
C ARG A 16 0.65 -8.43 11.86
N GLN A 17 0.15 -9.67 11.97
CA GLN A 17 0.98 -10.85 12.26
C GLN A 17 2.08 -11.07 11.22
N ARG A 18 1.82 -10.74 9.95
CA ARG A 18 2.84 -10.84 8.88
C ARG A 18 3.89 -9.72 8.92
N GLY A 19 3.67 -8.68 9.72
CA GLY A 19 4.63 -7.60 9.97
C GLY A 19 4.50 -6.41 9.01
N LYS A 20 4.78 -5.22 9.56
CA LYS A 20 4.69 -3.92 8.87
C LYS A 20 5.53 -3.84 7.61
N LEU A 21 6.73 -4.44 7.62
CA LEU A 21 7.65 -4.46 6.47
C LEU A 21 7.05 -5.20 5.26
N ARG A 22 6.45 -6.37 5.46
CA ARG A 22 5.83 -7.13 4.37
C ARG A 22 4.63 -6.40 3.77
N TYR A 23 3.85 -5.71 4.60
CA TYR A 23 2.75 -4.88 4.13
C TYR A 23 3.25 -3.69 3.29
N ALA A 24 4.28 -2.98 3.77
CA ALA A 24 4.89 -1.88 3.05
C ALA A 24 5.50 -2.32 1.71
N LEU A 25 6.26 -3.43 1.70
CA LEU A 25 6.82 -4.03 0.49
C LEU A 25 5.74 -4.39 -0.53
N LYS A 26 4.62 -4.99 -0.09
CA LYS A 26 3.50 -5.31 -0.98
C LYS A 26 2.95 -4.05 -1.65
N TRP A 27 2.77 -2.97 -0.91
CA TRP A 27 2.27 -1.71 -1.46
C TRP A 27 3.26 -1.04 -2.41
N ILE A 28 4.54 -0.98 -2.04
CA ILE A 28 5.59 -0.44 -2.91
C ILE A 28 5.64 -1.21 -4.22
N LEU A 29 5.61 -2.54 -4.17
CA LEU A 29 5.63 -3.39 -5.37
C LEU A 29 4.39 -3.18 -6.24
N ASN A 30 3.21 -3.09 -5.63
CA ASN A 30 1.96 -2.86 -6.37
C ASN A 30 1.96 -1.49 -7.07
N PHE A 31 2.46 -0.47 -6.38
CA PHE A 31 2.54 0.88 -6.93
C PHE A 31 3.57 0.98 -8.05
N PHE A 32 4.71 0.30 -7.89
CA PHE A 32 5.72 0.17 -8.92
C PHE A 32 5.18 -0.51 -10.19
N LEU A 33 4.46 -1.62 -10.02
CA LEU A 33 3.77 -2.31 -11.12
C LEU A 33 2.77 -1.38 -11.83
N PHE A 34 1.93 -0.69 -11.06
CA PHE A 34 0.95 0.25 -11.59
C PHE A 34 1.60 1.38 -12.41
N MET A 35 2.65 2.01 -11.87
CA MET A 35 3.38 3.07 -12.57
C MET A 35 4.09 2.55 -13.82
N THR A 36 4.61 1.33 -13.79
CA THR A 36 5.22 0.67 -14.95
C THR A 36 4.20 0.43 -16.05
N LEU A 37 2.98 -0.01 -15.71
CA LEU A 37 1.90 -0.20 -16.68
C LEU A 37 1.45 1.12 -17.31
N ILE A 38 1.25 2.17 -16.50
CA ILE A 38 0.93 3.51 -17.03
C ILE A 38 2.03 3.98 -17.97
N HIS A 39 3.30 3.83 -17.55
CA HIS A 39 4.43 4.25 -18.38
C HIS A 39 4.52 3.46 -19.69
N GLY A 40 4.36 2.14 -19.65
CA GLY A 40 4.34 1.31 -20.85
C GLY A 40 3.22 1.73 -21.81
N PHE A 41 2.04 2.04 -21.27
CA PHE A 41 0.92 2.55 -22.06
C PHE A 41 1.20 3.91 -22.71
N VAL A 42 1.77 4.85 -21.95
CA VAL A 42 2.17 6.17 -22.47
C VAL A 42 3.28 6.05 -23.53
N SER A 43 4.23 5.15 -23.35
CA SER A 43 5.30 4.85 -24.31
C SER A 43 4.75 4.38 -25.65
N LEU A 44 3.82 3.42 -25.60
CA LEU A 44 3.16 2.88 -26.80
C LEU A 44 2.39 3.97 -27.56
N LEU A 45 1.76 4.91 -26.86
CA LEU A 45 1.00 6.01 -27.48
C LEU A 45 1.90 7.08 -28.10
N ASN A 46 3.03 7.40 -27.46
CA ASN A 46 3.90 8.51 -27.89
C ASN A 46 5.07 8.06 -28.78
N GLY A 47 5.28 6.75 -28.96
CA GLY A 47 6.35 6.21 -29.80
C GLY A 47 7.77 6.60 -29.36
N LYS A 48 7.93 7.02 -28.10
CA LYS A 48 9.17 7.55 -27.56
C LYS A 48 9.84 6.51 -26.67
N GLU A 49 11.07 6.13 -27.00
CA GLU A 49 11.88 5.28 -26.14
C GLU A 49 12.27 6.03 -24.87
N PHE A 50 12.18 5.33 -23.75
CA PHE A 50 12.46 5.89 -22.43
C PHE A 50 13.95 5.73 -22.09
N GLY A 51 14.52 6.82 -21.58
CA GLY A 51 15.87 6.87 -21.05
C GLY A 51 15.95 6.37 -19.60
N MET A 52 17.16 6.00 -19.19
CA MET A 52 17.46 5.58 -17.80
C MET A 52 17.03 6.62 -16.74
N GLU A 53 17.05 7.91 -17.08
CA GLU A 53 16.70 8.99 -16.16
C GLU A 53 15.21 8.98 -15.80
N GLU A 54 14.33 8.78 -16.79
CA GLU A 54 12.89 8.69 -16.58
C GLU A 54 12.53 7.45 -15.75
N MET A 55 13.23 6.34 -15.98
CA MET A 55 13.06 5.12 -15.19
C MET A 55 13.42 5.33 -13.70
N LEU A 56 14.49 6.08 -13.42
CA LEU A 56 14.89 6.42 -12.05
C LEU A 56 13.87 7.32 -11.35
N ILE A 57 13.29 8.28 -12.07
CA ILE A 57 12.22 9.15 -11.55
C ILE A 57 11.00 8.30 -11.16
N VAL A 58 10.59 7.37 -12.02
CA VAL A 58 9.46 6.48 -11.74
C VAL A 58 9.71 5.61 -10.52
N LEU A 59 10.93 5.07 -10.38
CA LEU A 59 11.36 4.32 -9.21
C LEU A 59 11.26 5.15 -7.93
N ALA A 60 11.83 6.36 -7.94
CA ALA A 60 11.83 7.26 -6.79
C ALA A 60 10.40 7.66 -6.38
N VAL A 61 9.57 8.04 -7.35
CA VAL A 61 8.16 8.38 -7.12
C VAL A 61 7.39 7.17 -6.58
N SER A 62 7.57 5.98 -7.16
CA SER A 62 6.90 4.77 -6.69
C SER A 62 7.27 4.43 -5.24
N LEU A 63 8.53 4.60 -4.87
CA LEU A 63 9.01 4.39 -3.50
C LEU A 63 8.40 5.39 -2.52
N LEU A 64 8.38 6.68 -2.88
CA LEU A 64 7.81 7.74 -2.05
C LEU A 64 6.30 7.57 -1.87
N THR A 65 5.57 7.43 -2.97
CA THR A 65 4.10 7.31 -2.92
C THR A 65 3.66 5.99 -2.32
N GLY A 66 4.31 4.87 -2.68
CA GLY A 66 4.02 3.55 -2.12
C GLY A 66 4.35 3.47 -0.63
N GLY A 67 5.48 4.06 -0.22
CA GLY A 67 5.87 4.15 1.19
C GLY A 67 4.91 5.02 2.01
N ALA A 68 4.63 6.24 1.55
CA ALA A 68 3.72 7.17 2.22
C ALA A 68 2.29 6.60 2.30
N GLY A 69 1.77 6.06 1.20
CA GLY A 69 0.45 5.43 1.12
C GLY A 69 0.34 4.21 2.04
N SER A 70 1.38 3.39 2.10
CA SER A 70 1.42 2.26 3.03
C SER A 70 1.43 2.73 4.48
N LEU A 71 2.19 3.77 4.82
CA LEU A 71 2.27 4.28 6.19
C LEU A 71 0.94 4.91 6.63
N LEU A 72 0.31 5.70 5.76
CA LEU A 72 -1.01 6.29 6.02
C LEU A 72 -2.08 5.21 6.19
N SER A 73 -2.12 4.23 5.29
CA SER A 73 -3.05 3.09 5.39
C SER A 73 -2.81 2.30 6.67
N TRP A 74 -1.54 2.10 7.04
CA TRP A 74 -1.18 1.46 8.30
C TRP A 74 -1.70 2.26 9.50
N MET A 75 -1.45 3.58 9.53
CA MET A 75 -1.90 4.46 10.63
C MET A 75 -3.42 4.51 10.78
N ILE A 76 -4.16 4.64 9.67
CA ILE A 76 -5.63 4.67 9.69
C ILE A 76 -6.17 3.37 10.29
N CYS A 77 -5.62 2.24 9.86
CA CYS A 77 -6.09 0.96 10.34
C CYS A 77 -5.63 0.63 11.76
N GLU A 78 -4.40 1.01 12.14
CA GLU A 78 -3.91 0.92 13.51
C GLU A 78 -4.83 1.70 14.46
N LYS A 79 -5.22 2.92 14.09
CA LYS A 79 -6.15 3.75 14.87
C LYS A 79 -7.53 3.11 14.99
N ARG A 80 -8.06 2.51 13.91
CA ARG A 80 -9.35 1.78 13.94
C ARG A 80 -9.27 0.49 14.76
N TYR A 81 -8.14 -0.20 14.69
CA TYR A 81 -7.87 -1.42 15.44
C TYR A 81 -7.81 -1.14 16.94
N GLN A 82 -7.05 -0.13 17.38
CA GLN A 82 -6.99 0.29 18.78
C GLN A 82 -8.37 0.66 19.33
N LEU A 83 -9.15 1.45 18.58
CA LEU A 83 -10.50 1.84 18.97
C LEU A 83 -11.45 0.62 19.14
N SER A 84 -11.28 -0.41 18.30
CA SER A 84 -12.07 -1.64 18.38
C SER A 84 -11.60 -2.55 19.51
N HIS A 85 -10.29 -2.59 19.79
CA HIS A 85 -9.69 -3.39 20.85
C HIS A 85 -10.03 -2.85 22.24
N ASP A 86 -10.00 -1.53 22.44
CA ASP A 86 -10.39 -0.90 23.71
C ASP A 86 -11.89 -1.08 24.02
N ARG A 87 -12.73 -1.19 23.00
CA ARG A 87 -14.18 -1.43 23.16
C ARG A 87 -14.54 -2.90 23.43
N ASN A 88 -13.65 -3.83 23.12
CA ASN A 88 -13.82 -5.27 23.38
C ASN A 88 -12.44 -5.89 23.59
N PRO A 89 -11.89 -5.78 24.82
CA PRO A 89 -10.67 -6.51 25.15
C PRO A 89 -10.95 -8.01 25.02
N PRO A 90 -10.08 -8.79 24.38
CA PRO A 90 -10.19 -10.24 24.41
C PRO A 90 -10.04 -10.68 25.87
N LEU A 91 -11.08 -11.36 26.38
CA LEU A 91 -11.04 -12.12 27.63
C LEU A 91 -9.92 -13.17 27.58
#